data_AF-A0AA37GLV3-F1
#
_entry.id   AF-A0AA37GLV3-F1
#
_cell.length_a   1.000
_cell.length_b   1.000
_cell.length_c   1.000
_cell.angle_alpha   90.00
_cell.angle_beta   90.00
_cell.angle_gamma   90.00
#
_symmetry.space_group_name_H-M   'P 1'
#
loop_
_entity.id
_entity.type
_entity.pdbx_description
1 polymer ?
#
loop_
_entity_poly.entity_id
_entity_poly.type
_entity_poly.pdbx_seq_one_letter_code
_entity_poly.pdbx_strand_id
1 'polypeptide(L)'
;MAVIDGLPEIKVSVRLNGSNDDCVEYDDPDPPQTTASRGTATHSISKIIESQDDANFSVHYELKDARRWIQGNRGLVVKVYIDGSIVKSSVIQKKTLRNGVGRYVVEGMMTESERPGKAFLKPFRFAAIKQVEESDVRITEDLKVVKHLGNIEIIVYRAKIRGRGNWKPLAAILKTELAEKAMKGKNLSHGTSLSEGREIRKPRSVTYKYPDGEVRLARFVFRYKSKAALQIEGTIPRDPSPEPSPEPQTQNVADLPEAEILRLAQERLDQLADVKREGASSVKREADDEINLDRRKVYKTDADGTIDLTE
;
A
#
# COMPACT_ATOMS: atom_id res chain seq x y z
N MET A 1 -18.49 4.96 -2.74
CA MET A 1 -18.89 4.03 -3.81
C MET A 1 -18.45 4.59 -5.16
N ALA A 2 -17.58 3.88 -5.88
CA ALA A 2 -17.08 4.28 -7.17
C ALA A 2 -18.05 3.89 -8.30
N VAL A 3 -18.35 4.86 -9.15
CA VAL A 3 -19.21 4.73 -10.34
C VAL A 3 -18.53 5.49 -11.47
N ILE A 4 -18.51 4.91 -12.68
CA ILE A 4 -17.96 5.59 -13.87
C ILE A 4 -19.13 6.24 -14.61
N ASP A 5 -19.03 7.53 -14.94
CA ASP A 5 -20.13 8.29 -15.57
C ASP A 5 -20.62 7.66 -16.89
N GLY A 6 -19.71 7.11 -17.68
CA GLY A 6 -20.05 6.39 -18.93
C GLY A 6 -20.55 4.96 -18.74
N LEU A 7 -20.59 4.46 -17.50
CA LEU A 7 -21.01 3.10 -17.16
C LEU A 7 -21.67 3.04 -15.76
N PRO A 8 -22.77 3.79 -15.54
CA PRO A 8 -23.38 3.97 -14.21
C PRO A 8 -24.01 2.70 -13.63
N GLU A 9 -24.21 1.67 -14.46
CA GLU A 9 -24.81 0.41 -14.06
C GLU A 9 -23.84 -0.53 -13.35
N ILE A 10 -22.53 -0.24 -13.41
CA ILE A 10 -21.50 -0.95 -12.63
C ILE A 10 -21.06 -0.06 -11.48
N LYS A 11 -21.29 -0.56 -10.26
CA LYS A 11 -20.89 0.10 -9.03
C LYS A 11 -19.90 -0.78 -8.30
N VAL A 12 -18.83 -0.19 -7.78
CA VAL A 12 -17.82 -0.90 -7.00
C VAL A 12 -17.56 -0.14 -5.71
N SER A 13 -17.44 -0.85 -4.60
CA SER A 13 -17.07 -0.27 -3.32
C SER A 13 -16.19 -1.22 -2.52
N VAL A 14 -15.50 -0.67 -1.53
CA VAL A 14 -14.74 -1.44 -0.53
C VAL A 14 -15.42 -1.23 0.82
N ARG A 15 -15.49 -2.29 1.62
CA ARG A 15 -16.05 -2.25 2.98
C ARG A 15 -15.07 -2.82 3.98
N LEU A 16 -14.99 -2.21 5.15
CA LEU A 16 -14.08 -2.60 6.22
C LEU A 16 -14.82 -3.34 7.33
N ASN A 17 -14.15 -4.30 7.97
CA ASN A 17 -14.57 -5.02 9.18
C ASN A 17 -16.00 -5.59 9.13
N GLY A 18 -16.43 -6.03 7.95
CA GLY A 18 -17.78 -6.59 7.75
C GLY A 18 -18.92 -5.56 7.84
N SER A 19 -18.61 -4.26 7.84
CA SER A 19 -19.61 -3.19 7.80
C SER A 19 -20.52 -3.32 6.57
N ASN A 20 -21.77 -2.87 6.72
CA ASN A 20 -22.70 -2.72 5.62
C ASN A 20 -22.46 -1.43 4.82
N ASP A 21 -21.73 -0.49 5.40
CA ASP A 21 -21.42 0.80 4.78
C ASP A 21 -20.13 0.70 3.97
N ASP A 22 -20.12 1.44 2.85
CA ASP A 22 -18.94 1.61 2.02
C ASP A 22 -17.93 2.50 2.75
N CYS A 23 -16.63 2.22 2.61
CA CYS A 23 -15.61 3.10 3.17
C CYS A 23 -15.62 4.46 2.47
N VAL A 24 -15.07 5.47 3.15
CA VAL A 24 -14.89 6.80 2.58
C VAL A 24 -13.90 6.71 1.42
N GLU A 25 -14.29 7.28 0.28
CA GLU A 25 -13.51 7.34 -0.95
C GLU A 25 -13.17 8.79 -1.26
N TYR A 26 -11.91 9.06 -1.56
CA TYR A 26 -11.40 10.36 -1.95
C TYR A 26 -11.05 10.36 -3.44
N ASP A 27 -11.05 11.54 -4.04
CA ASP A 27 -10.58 11.70 -5.41
C ASP A 27 -9.09 11.39 -5.53
N ASP A 28 -8.75 10.76 -6.65
CA ASP A 28 -7.38 10.36 -6.93
C ASP A 28 -6.80 11.23 -8.05
N PRO A 29 -6.00 12.27 -7.71
CA PRO A 29 -5.40 13.14 -8.72
C PRO A 29 -4.31 12.44 -9.54
N ASP A 30 -3.72 11.36 -9.00
CA ASP A 30 -2.58 10.63 -9.56
C ASP A 30 -2.91 9.15 -9.72
N PRO A 31 -3.84 8.79 -10.63
CA PRO A 31 -4.28 7.43 -10.81
C PRO A 31 -3.14 6.53 -11.31
N PRO A 32 -3.04 5.27 -10.84
CA PRO A 32 -2.03 4.34 -11.31
C PRO A 32 -2.12 4.10 -12.82
N GLN A 33 -1.03 4.44 -13.51
CA GLN A 33 -0.89 4.24 -14.96
C GLN A 33 -0.57 2.80 -15.34
N THR A 34 0.15 2.08 -14.47
CA THR A 34 0.45 0.66 -14.70
C THR A 34 -0.70 -0.20 -14.18
N THR A 35 -1.17 -1.13 -15.01
CA THR A 35 -2.25 -2.05 -14.66
C THR A 35 -1.72 -3.47 -14.45
N ALA A 36 -2.29 -4.23 -13.50
CA ALA A 36 -1.87 -5.61 -13.23
C ALA A 36 -2.33 -6.58 -14.33
N SER A 37 -3.36 -6.20 -15.08
CA SER A 37 -3.83 -6.88 -16.29
C SER A 37 -3.24 -6.26 -17.57
N ARG A 38 -3.14 -7.03 -18.67
CA ARG A 38 -2.88 -6.49 -20.01
C ARG A 38 -4.12 -5.86 -20.65
N GLY A 39 -3.92 -5.08 -21.72
CA GLY A 39 -4.96 -4.44 -22.54
C GLY A 39 -5.22 -2.97 -22.19
N THR A 40 -6.22 -2.36 -22.83
CA THR A 40 -6.67 -0.96 -22.56
C THR A 40 -8.10 -0.99 -22.03
N ALA A 41 -8.42 -0.10 -21.09
CA ALA A 41 -9.76 0.03 -20.53
C ALA A 41 -10.52 1.15 -21.24
N THR A 42 -11.76 0.86 -21.67
CA THR A 42 -12.65 1.86 -22.28
C THR A 42 -13.10 2.90 -21.25
N HIS A 43 -13.31 2.46 -20.02
CA HIS A 43 -13.73 3.30 -18.90
C HIS A 43 -12.80 3.04 -17.71
N SER A 44 -12.38 4.10 -17.02
CA SER A 44 -11.54 3.98 -15.84
C SER A 44 -11.92 5.01 -14.78
N ILE A 45 -11.85 4.62 -13.51
CA ILE A 45 -11.89 5.52 -12.36
C ILE A 45 -10.90 5.04 -11.31
N SER A 46 -10.31 5.98 -10.59
CA SER A 46 -9.44 5.71 -9.44
C SER A 46 -9.95 6.50 -8.24
N LYS A 47 -9.89 5.88 -7.08
CA LYS A 47 -10.25 6.47 -5.79
C LYS A 47 -9.18 6.11 -4.76
N ILE A 48 -9.04 6.96 -3.76
CA ILE A 48 -8.19 6.70 -2.60
C ILE A 48 -9.08 6.27 -1.44
N ILE A 49 -8.66 5.26 -0.68
CA ILE A 49 -9.31 4.81 0.55
C ILE A 49 -8.29 4.73 1.68
N GLU A 50 -8.76 4.80 2.91
CA GLU A 50 -7.91 4.57 4.08
C GLU A 50 -7.67 3.07 4.30
N SER A 51 -6.41 2.66 4.48
CA SER A 51 -6.04 1.36 5.03
C SER A 51 -5.87 1.49 6.54
N GLN A 52 -6.69 0.76 7.29
CA GLN A 52 -6.63 0.67 8.74
C GLN A 52 -5.86 -0.58 9.15
N ASP A 53 -4.96 -0.43 10.12
CA ASP A 53 -4.11 -1.51 10.63
C ASP A 53 -4.95 -2.72 11.05
N ASP A 54 -4.56 -3.91 10.55
CA ASP A 54 -5.22 -5.20 10.82
C ASP A 54 -6.72 -5.27 10.49
N ALA A 55 -7.28 -4.28 9.80
CA ALA A 55 -8.67 -4.29 9.40
C ALA A 55 -8.92 -5.26 8.25
N ASN A 56 -9.96 -6.10 8.40
CA ASN A 56 -10.42 -6.93 7.31
C ASN A 56 -11.15 -6.07 6.28
N PHE A 57 -11.04 -6.40 5.00
CA PHE A 57 -11.78 -5.69 3.96
C PHE A 57 -12.41 -6.62 2.93
N SER A 58 -13.40 -6.12 2.22
CA SER A 58 -14.10 -6.84 1.18
C SER A 58 -14.43 -5.91 0.00
N VAL A 59 -14.34 -6.46 -1.21
CA VAL A 59 -14.70 -5.75 -2.44
C VAL A 59 -16.14 -6.13 -2.82
N HIS A 60 -16.98 -5.12 -2.98
CA HIS A 60 -18.37 -5.25 -3.38
C HIS A 60 -18.53 -4.71 -4.79
N TYR A 61 -19.28 -5.41 -5.62
CA TYR A 61 -19.71 -4.85 -6.90
C TYR A 61 -21.15 -5.23 -7.22
N GLU A 62 -21.86 -4.24 -7.73
CA GLU A 62 -23.23 -4.35 -8.19
C GLU A 62 -23.29 -4.08 -9.70
N LEU A 63 -24.03 -4.92 -10.40
CA LEU A 63 -24.39 -4.74 -11.80
C LEU A 63 -25.90 -4.58 -11.88
N LYS A 64 -26.35 -3.35 -12.13
CA LYS A 64 -27.74 -3.04 -12.50
C LYS A 64 -27.96 -3.25 -13.98
N ASP A 65 -29.22 -3.40 -14.39
CA ASP A 65 -29.64 -3.52 -15.79
C ASP A 65 -28.79 -4.51 -16.62
N ALA A 66 -28.37 -5.58 -15.94
CA ALA A 66 -27.37 -6.52 -16.44
C ALA A 66 -27.81 -7.21 -17.75
N ARG A 67 -29.12 -7.21 -18.04
CA ARG A 67 -29.72 -7.80 -19.25
C ARG A 67 -29.16 -7.19 -20.54
N ARG A 68 -28.68 -5.93 -20.52
CA ARG A 68 -28.04 -5.30 -21.69
C ARG A 68 -26.74 -6.01 -22.10
N TRP A 69 -25.95 -6.46 -21.14
CA TRP A 69 -24.69 -7.19 -21.39
C TRP A 69 -24.85 -8.72 -21.38
N ILE A 70 -25.92 -9.20 -20.75
CA ILE A 70 -26.10 -10.61 -20.42
C ILE A 70 -27.31 -11.18 -21.17
N GLN A 71 -27.02 -11.78 -22.33
CA GLN A 71 -28.02 -12.43 -23.18
C GLN A 71 -27.44 -13.70 -23.83
N GLY A 72 -28.20 -14.79 -23.79
CA GLY A 72 -27.75 -16.09 -24.31
C GLY A 72 -26.48 -16.56 -23.61
N ASN A 73 -25.39 -16.69 -24.37
CA ASN A 73 -24.06 -17.01 -23.84
C ASN A 73 -23.16 -15.78 -23.61
N ARG A 74 -23.66 -14.56 -23.81
CA ARG A 74 -22.95 -13.34 -23.43
C ARG A 74 -23.04 -13.14 -21.92
N GLY A 75 -21.94 -12.71 -21.34
CA GLY A 75 -21.80 -12.41 -19.92
C GLY A 75 -20.68 -11.40 -19.67
N LEU A 76 -20.41 -11.14 -18.40
CA LEU A 76 -19.25 -10.37 -17.97
C LEU A 76 -18.32 -11.24 -17.14
N VAL A 77 -17.03 -10.94 -17.21
CA VAL A 77 -16.02 -11.48 -16.31
C VAL A 77 -15.48 -10.33 -15.49
N VAL A 78 -15.54 -10.46 -14.17
CA VAL A 78 -14.93 -9.51 -13.23
C VAL A 78 -13.70 -10.17 -12.64
N LYS A 79 -12.54 -9.54 -12.80
CA LYS A 79 -11.31 -9.95 -12.13
C LYS A 79 -10.97 -8.93 -11.05
N VAL A 80 -10.61 -9.44 -9.88
CA VAL A 80 -10.11 -8.63 -8.78
C VAL A 80 -8.64 -8.93 -8.60
N TYR A 81 -7.85 -7.89 -8.65
CA TYR A 81 -6.42 -7.88 -8.37
C TYR A 81 -6.20 -7.12 -7.08
N ILE A 82 -5.35 -7.66 -6.21
CA ILE A 82 -4.89 -6.99 -5.00
C ILE A 82 -3.37 -7.07 -5.02
N ASP A 83 -2.71 -5.92 -4.90
CA ASP A 83 -1.25 -5.81 -4.92
C ASP A 83 -0.61 -6.46 -6.17
N GLY A 84 -1.32 -6.38 -7.29
CA GLY A 84 -0.91 -6.96 -8.59
C GLY A 84 -1.28 -8.42 -8.79
N SER A 85 -1.68 -9.13 -7.73
CA SER A 85 -2.05 -10.55 -7.79
C SER A 85 -3.53 -10.74 -8.04
N ILE A 86 -3.90 -11.61 -8.98
CA ILE A 86 -5.30 -11.98 -9.22
C ILE A 86 -5.84 -12.85 -8.09
N VAL A 87 -6.73 -12.29 -7.27
CA VAL A 87 -7.33 -13.00 -6.12
C VAL A 87 -8.70 -13.58 -6.42
N LYS A 88 -9.38 -13.06 -7.46
CA LYS A 88 -10.70 -13.56 -7.88
C LYS A 88 -10.93 -13.39 -9.38
N SER A 89 -11.60 -14.39 -9.97
CA SER A 89 -12.24 -14.28 -11.27
C SER A 89 -13.69 -14.76 -11.16
N SER A 90 -14.63 -13.85 -11.38
CA SER A 90 -16.08 -14.09 -11.28
C SER A 90 -16.71 -13.99 -12.67
N VAL A 91 -17.61 -14.94 -12.99
CA VAL A 91 -18.39 -14.89 -14.22
C VAL A 91 -19.83 -14.52 -13.90
N ILE A 92 -20.26 -13.37 -14.41
CA ILE A 92 -21.61 -12.85 -14.31
C ILE A 92 -22.38 -13.27 -15.56
N GLN A 93 -23.49 -13.98 -15.35
CA GLN A 93 -24.31 -14.56 -16.40
C GLN A 93 -25.77 -14.62 -15.95
N LYS A 94 -26.70 -14.92 -16.85
CA LYS A 94 -28.15 -14.87 -16.55
C LYS A 94 -28.52 -15.62 -15.27
N LYS A 95 -27.94 -16.80 -15.05
CA LYS A 95 -28.18 -17.65 -13.87
C LYS A 95 -27.62 -17.12 -12.54
N THR A 96 -26.79 -16.08 -12.56
CA THR A 96 -26.22 -15.46 -11.35
C THR A 96 -26.90 -14.15 -10.99
N LEU A 97 -27.85 -13.69 -11.80
CA LEU A 97 -28.62 -12.48 -11.55
C LEU A 97 -29.89 -12.80 -10.76
N ARG A 98 -30.31 -11.87 -9.91
CA ARG A 98 -31.63 -11.88 -9.26
C ARG A 98 -32.39 -10.64 -9.72
N ASN A 99 -33.56 -10.83 -10.32
CA ASN A 99 -34.40 -9.76 -10.86
C ASN A 99 -33.66 -8.81 -11.85
N GLY A 100 -32.61 -9.31 -12.53
CA GLY A 100 -31.80 -8.49 -13.43
C GLY A 100 -30.65 -7.73 -12.78
N VAL A 101 -30.46 -7.87 -11.46
CA VAL A 101 -29.36 -7.26 -10.70
C VAL A 101 -28.39 -8.37 -10.26
N GLY A 102 -27.09 -8.11 -10.39
CA GLY A 102 -26.04 -8.95 -9.84
C GLY A 102 -25.36 -8.25 -8.68
N ARG A 103 -25.30 -8.88 -7.51
CA ARG A 103 -24.56 -8.38 -6.33
C ARG A 103 -23.54 -9.41 -5.92
N TYR A 104 -22.31 -8.97 -5.72
CA TYR A 104 -21.19 -9.86 -5.47
C TYR A 104 -20.27 -9.28 -4.41
N VAL A 105 -19.74 -10.19 -3.59
CA VAL A 105 -18.79 -9.87 -2.53
C VAL A 105 -17.55 -10.73 -2.74
N VAL A 106 -16.38 -10.10 -2.62
CA VAL A 106 -15.07 -10.75 -2.60
C VAL A 106 -14.42 -10.37 -1.28
N GLU A 107 -14.67 -11.19 -0.26
CA GLU A 107 -14.17 -10.99 1.11
C GLU A 107 -12.80 -11.63 1.36
N GLY A 108 -12.32 -12.46 0.44
CA GLY A 108 -11.09 -13.22 0.66
C GLY A 108 -10.66 -14.08 -0.52
N MET A 109 -9.49 -14.69 -0.36
CA MET A 109 -8.90 -15.63 -1.30
C MET A 109 -9.38 -17.05 -1.02
N MET A 110 -9.68 -17.80 -2.08
CA MET A 110 -10.08 -19.21 -1.97
C MET A 110 -8.89 -20.13 -2.24
N THR A 111 -8.54 -20.97 -1.27
CA THR A 111 -7.49 -21.99 -1.38
C THR A 111 -8.09 -23.40 -1.36
N GLU A 112 -7.28 -24.39 -1.70
CA GLU A 112 -7.69 -25.79 -1.60
C GLU A 112 -7.99 -26.17 -0.14
N SER A 113 -8.95 -27.07 0.05
CA SER A 113 -9.22 -27.76 1.31
C SER A 113 -9.02 -29.25 1.06
N GLU A 114 -8.53 -29.96 2.08
CA GLU A 114 -8.37 -31.41 2.10
C GLU A 114 -9.71 -32.14 1.97
N ARG A 115 -10.82 -31.50 2.39
CA ARG A 115 -12.15 -32.09 2.33
C ARG A 115 -12.71 -32.02 0.90
N PRO A 116 -13.12 -33.15 0.30
CA PRO A 116 -13.73 -33.17 -1.03
C PRO A 116 -14.93 -32.22 -1.14
N GLY A 117 -14.97 -31.43 -2.20
CA GLY A 117 -16.04 -30.46 -2.43
C GLY A 117 -16.00 -29.19 -1.57
N LYS A 118 -14.99 -29.03 -0.70
CA LYS A 118 -14.77 -27.82 0.12
C LYS A 118 -13.56 -27.01 -0.34
N ALA A 119 -13.55 -25.72 -0.03
CA ALA A 119 -12.42 -24.81 -0.20
C ALA A 119 -12.26 -23.99 1.07
N PHE A 120 -11.05 -23.52 1.37
CA PHE A 120 -10.84 -22.54 2.44
C PHE A 120 -11.01 -21.13 1.87
N LEU A 121 -11.80 -20.29 2.55
CA LEU A 121 -11.88 -18.87 2.28
C LEU A 121 -11.09 -18.14 3.37
N LYS A 122 -9.99 -17.51 2.97
CA LYS A 122 -9.14 -16.70 3.85
C LYS A 122 -9.43 -15.22 3.63
N PRO A 123 -10.00 -14.50 4.60
CA PRO A 123 -10.36 -13.09 4.43
C PRO A 123 -9.16 -12.20 4.15
N PHE A 124 -9.37 -11.12 3.39
CA PHE A 124 -8.32 -10.11 3.18
C PHE A 124 -8.21 -9.20 4.39
N ARG A 125 -6.98 -8.82 4.73
CA ARG A 125 -6.66 -7.92 5.83
C ARG A 125 -5.53 -6.99 5.46
N PHE A 126 -5.66 -5.70 5.75
CA PHE A 126 -4.53 -4.78 5.64
C PHE A 126 -3.47 -5.12 6.69
N ALA A 127 -2.21 -5.16 6.29
CA ALA A 127 -1.11 -5.47 7.18
C ALA A 127 0.07 -4.55 6.90
N ALA A 128 0.77 -4.15 7.96
CA ALA A 128 2.00 -3.38 7.86
C ALA A 128 3.05 -4.13 7.04
N ILE A 129 3.77 -3.41 6.19
CA ILE A 129 4.89 -3.95 5.42
C ILE A 129 6.11 -4.04 6.32
N LYS A 130 6.71 -5.22 6.38
CA LYS A 130 8.01 -5.45 7.02
C LYS A 130 9.11 -5.28 5.98
N GLN A 131 10.06 -4.40 6.28
CA GLN A 131 11.24 -4.20 5.46
C GLN A 131 12.38 -5.05 6.02
N VAL A 132 13.15 -5.65 5.12
CA VAL A 132 14.21 -6.61 5.41
C VAL A 132 15.45 -6.29 4.57
N GLU A 133 16.61 -6.87 4.92
CA GLU A 133 17.88 -6.72 4.19
C GLU A 133 18.15 -7.93 3.28
N GLU A 134 18.44 -7.70 1.99
CA GLU A 134 18.42 -8.78 0.98
C GLU A 134 19.51 -8.75 -0.09
N SER A 135 19.65 -9.93 -0.73
CA SER A 135 20.38 -10.17 -1.98
C SER A 135 19.69 -9.59 -3.22
N ASP A 136 20.47 -9.36 -4.28
CA ASP A 136 20.02 -8.68 -5.51
C ASP A 136 18.89 -9.40 -6.27
N VAL A 137 18.82 -10.74 -6.17
CA VAL A 137 17.76 -11.53 -6.83
C VAL A 137 16.39 -11.22 -6.22
N ARG A 138 16.29 -11.15 -4.89
CA ARG A 138 15.03 -10.86 -4.19
C ARG A 138 14.55 -9.43 -4.46
N ILE A 139 15.48 -8.47 -4.55
CA ILE A 139 15.17 -7.08 -4.89
C ILE A 139 14.43 -6.99 -6.24
N THR A 140 14.89 -7.73 -7.26
CA THR A 140 14.29 -7.70 -8.60
C THR A 140 12.85 -8.21 -8.62
N GLU A 141 12.54 -9.21 -7.81
CA GLU A 141 11.18 -9.74 -7.67
C GLU A 141 10.29 -8.79 -6.88
N ASP A 142 10.80 -8.25 -5.78
CA ASP A 142 10.05 -7.36 -4.91
C ASP A 142 9.76 -6.02 -5.61
N LEU A 143 10.65 -5.52 -6.48
CA LEU A 143 10.38 -4.36 -7.35
C LEU A 143 9.15 -4.56 -8.24
N LYS A 144 8.87 -5.78 -8.71
CA LYS A 144 7.67 -6.09 -9.50
C LYS A 144 6.41 -6.03 -8.65
N VAL A 145 6.49 -6.49 -7.40
CA VAL A 145 5.37 -6.47 -6.44
C VAL A 145 5.07 -5.03 -6.01
N VAL A 146 6.10 -4.27 -5.62
CA VAL A 146 6.01 -2.87 -5.17
C VAL A 146 5.33 -1.97 -6.20
N LYS A 147 5.48 -2.28 -7.51
CA LYS A 147 4.82 -1.53 -8.59
C LYS A 147 3.29 -1.52 -8.47
N HIS A 148 2.72 -2.59 -7.93
CA HIS A 148 1.27 -2.77 -7.82
C HIS A 148 0.77 -2.80 -6.38
N LEU A 149 1.66 -2.81 -5.40
CA LEU A 149 1.36 -2.73 -3.98
C LEU A 149 0.55 -1.47 -3.65
N GLY A 150 -0.38 -1.58 -2.70
CA GLY A 150 -1.25 -0.47 -2.32
C GLY A 150 -2.48 -0.32 -3.21
N ASN A 151 -2.75 -1.27 -4.13
CA ASN A 151 -3.84 -1.16 -5.10
C ASN A 151 -4.79 -2.36 -5.05
N ILE A 152 -6.09 -2.06 -5.00
CA ILE A 152 -7.17 -2.99 -5.30
C ILE A 152 -7.73 -2.61 -6.68
N GLU A 153 -7.53 -3.47 -7.67
CA GLU A 153 -7.91 -3.23 -9.07
C GLU A 153 -9.01 -4.21 -9.49
N ILE A 154 -10.14 -3.68 -9.96
CA ILE A 154 -11.28 -4.44 -10.44
C ILE A 154 -11.42 -4.20 -11.94
N ILE A 155 -11.25 -5.27 -12.71
CA ILE A 155 -11.33 -5.22 -14.17
C ILE A 155 -12.56 -5.99 -14.65
N VAL A 156 -13.34 -5.33 -15.49
CA VAL A 156 -14.53 -5.91 -16.12
C VAL A 156 -14.26 -6.18 -17.59
N TYR A 157 -14.54 -7.40 -18.04
CA TYR A 157 -14.44 -7.83 -19.43
C TYR A 157 -15.80 -8.28 -19.95
N ARG A 158 -16.06 -8.05 -21.24
CA ARG A 158 -17.12 -8.78 -21.95
C ARG A 158 -16.67 -10.22 -22.15
N ALA A 159 -17.60 -11.17 -22.06
CA ALA A 159 -17.29 -12.58 -22.16
C ALA A 159 -18.35 -13.37 -22.94
N LYS A 160 -17.90 -14.42 -23.63
CA LYS A 160 -18.77 -15.46 -24.21
C LYS A 160 -18.55 -16.77 -23.45
N ILE A 161 -19.56 -17.17 -22.71
CA ILE A 161 -19.55 -18.35 -21.83
C ILE A 161 -19.63 -19.61 -22.70
N ARG A 162 -18.77 -20.59 -22.40
CA ARG A 162 -18.65 -21.83 -23.17
C ARG A 162 -19.34 -23.00 -22.49
N GLY A 163 -19.22 -23.14 -21.17
CA GLY A 163 -19.83 -24.25 -20.46
C GLY A 163 -19.35 -24.37 -19.01
N ARG A 164 -19.55 -25.56 -18.43
CA ARG A 164 -19.01 -25.89 -17.10
C ARG A 164 -17.49 -26.00 -17.19
N GLY A 165 -16.83 -25.60 -16.11
CA GLY A 165 -15.39 -25.76 -15.93
C GLY A 165 -15.09 -26.36 -14.57
N ASN A 166 -13.85 -26.79 -14.40
CA ASN A 166 -13.34 -27.20 -13.10
C ASN A 166 -12.88 -25.96 -12.34
N TRP A 167 -13.24 -25.90 -11.06
CA TRP A 167 -12.69 -24.88 -10.19
C TRP A 167 -11.24 -25.24 -9.85
N LYS A 168 -10.37 -24.23 -9.89
CA LYS A 168 -8.99 -24.31 -9.45
C LYS A 168 -8.71 -23.11 -8.54
N PRO A 169 -7.96 -23.29 -7.44
CA PRO A 169 -7.49 -22.15 -6.67
C PRO A 169 -6.60 -21.27 -7.54
N LEU A 170 -6.62 -19.96 -7.27
CA LEU A 170 -5.70 -19.01 -7.90
C LEU A 170 -4.38 -19.04 -7.12
N ALA A 171 -3.25 -18.92 -7.83
CA ALA A 171 -1.93 -18.83 -7.21
C ALA A 171 -1.55 -17.36 -6.99
N ALA A 172 -2.35 -16.65 -6.19
CA ALA A 172 -2.05 -15.27 -5.82
C ALA A 172 -0.91 -15.24 -4.80
N ILE A 173 0.05 -14.35 -5.01
CA ILE A 173 1.15 -14.11 -4.08
C ILE A 173 0.92 -12.73 -3.46
N LEU A 174 0.54 -12.70 -2.19
CA LEU A 174 0.40 -11.47 -1.41
C LEU A 174 1.59 -11.41 -0.46
N LYS A 175 2.46 -10.41 -0.63
CA LYS A 175 3.66 -10.22 0.18
C LYS A 175 3.49 -9.01 1.08
N THR A 176 3.79 -9.18 2.35
CA THR A 176 3.91 -8.10 3.34
C THR A 176 5.33 -7.97 3.88
N GLU A 177 6.28 -8.75 3.35
CA GLU A 177 7.70 -8.66 3.67
C GLU A 177 8.45 -8.41 2.36
N LEU A 178 9.12 -7.27 2.27
CA LEU A 178 9.71 -6.75 1.04
C LEU A 178 11.09 -6.16 1.32
N ALA A 179 11.99 -6.25 0.35
CA ALA A 179 13.32 -5.68 0.49
C ALA A 179 13.29 -4.16 0.67
N GLU A 180 14.05 -3.65 1.65
CA GLU A 180 14.14 -2.22 1.96
C GLU A 180 14.52 -1.41 0.70
N LYS A 181 15.50 -1.93 -0.07
CA LYS A 181 15.94 -1.31 -1.33
C LYS A 181 14.82 -1.20 -2.37
N ALA A 182 13.86 -2.14 -2.39
CA ALA A 182 12.72 -2.08 -3.31
C ALA A 182 11.64 -1.08 -2.85
N MET A 183 11.52 -0.87 -1.53
CA MET A 183 10.57 0.05 -0.91
C MET A 183 11.07 1.50 -0.86
N LYS A 184 12.38 1.73 -1.05
CA LYS A 184 12.99 3.06 -0.97
C LYS A 184 12.29 4.06 -1.89
N GLY A 185 11.87 5.20 -1.33
CA GLY A 185 11.16 6.25 -2.04
C GLY A 185 9.68 5.96 -2.33
N LYS A 186 9.11 4.88 -1.75
CA LYS A 186 7.67 4.58 -1.83
C LYS A 186 6.98 4.98 -0.53
N ASN A 187 5.96 5.81 -0.64
CA ASN A 187 5.08 6.16 0.48
C ASN A 187 3.99 5.08 0.66
N LEU A 188 4.41 3.85 0.97
CA LEU A 188 3.52 2.70 1.18
C LEU A 188 3.82 2.06 2.53
N SER A 189 2.82 2.07 3.41
CA SER A 189 2.90 1.51 4.77
C SER A 189 2.25 0.12 4.88
N HIS A 190 1.27 -0.15 4.03
CA HIS A 190 0.43 -1.34 4.11
C HIS A 190 0.50 -2.17 2.83
N GLY A 191 0.42 -3.49 3.01
CA GLY A 191 0.11 -4.48 2.00
C GLY A 191 -1.13 -5.28 2.39
N THR A 192 -1.43 -6.34 1.65
CA THR A 192 -2.51 -7.27 2.01
C THR A 192 -1.97 -8.58 2.58
N SER A 193 -2.53 -8.99 3.71
CA SER A 193 -2.36 -10.32 4.30
C SER A 193 -3.68 -11.10 4.28
N LEU A 194 -3.61 -12.38 4.65
CA LEU A 194 -4.77 -13.26 4.77
C LEU A 194 -4.98 -13.63 6.24
N SER A 195 -6.19 -13.39 6.74
CA SER A 195 -6.63 -13.78 8.09
C SER A 195 -6.95 -15.29 8.16
N GLU A 196 -7.23 -15.77 9.37
CA GLU A 196 -7.71 -17.14 9.58
C GLU A 196 -8.96 -17.41 8.72
N GLY A 197 -8.95 -18.56 8.04
CA GLY A 197 -9.95 -18.91 7.05
C GLY A 197 -11.03 -19.84 7.59
N ARG A 198 -12.12 -19.95 6.83
CA ARG A 198 -13.21 -20.89 7.08
C ARG A 198 -13.46 -21.78 5.88
N GLU A 199 -13.94 -23.00 6.13
CA GLU A 199 -14.36 -23.89 5.04
C GLU A 199 -15.67 -23.41 4.41
N ILE A 200 -15.68 -23.39 3.09
CA ILE A 200 -16.85 -23.08 2.28
C ILE A 200 -17.06 -24.17 1.23
N ARG A 201 -18.24 -24.19 0.61
CA ARG A 201 -18.50 -25.07 -0.54
C ARG A 201 -17.67 -24.60 -1.75
N LYS A 202 -17.02 -25.53 -2.46
CA LYS A 202 -16.32 -25.19 -3.72
C LYS A 202 -17.28 -24.44 -4.67
N PRO A 203 -16.88 -23.27 -5.19
CA PRO A 203 -17.73 -22.54 -6.12
C PRO A 203 -17.84 -23.29 -7.44
N ARG A 204 -18.91 -23.02 -8.18
CA ARG A 204 -19.04 -23.54 -9.54
C ARG A 204 -18.14 -22.74 -10.46
N SER A 205 -17.40 -23.43 -11.33
CA SER A 205 -16.57 -22.80 -12.35
C SER A 205 -17.23 -22.94 -13.72
N VAL A 206 -16.97 -21.97 -14.59
CA VAL A 206 -17.41 -21.98 -15.98
C VAL A 206 -16.25 -21.54 -16.86
N THR A 207 -16.21 -22.07 -18.07
CA THR A 207 -15.24 -21.65 -19.08
C THR A 207 -15.83 -20.52 -19.92
N TYR A 208 -14.98 -19.61 -20.38
CA TYR A 208 -15.37 -18.45 -21.16
C TYR A 208 -14.25 -18.04 -22.11
N LYS A 209 -14.59 -17.21 -23.10
CA LYS A 209 -13.62 -16.51 -23.94
C LYS A 209 -13.92 -15.01 -23.98
N TYR A 210 -12.91 -14.19 -24.24
CA TYR A 210 -13.09 -12.77 -24.50
C TYR A 210 -13.40 -12.57 -25.99
N PRO A 211 -14.61 -12.11 -26.36
CA PRO A 211 -14.93 -11.84 -27.76
C PRO A 211 -14.11 -10.67 -28.32
N ASP A 212 -13.64 -9.77 -27.47
CA ASP A 212 -12.90 -8.56 -27.83
C ASP A 212 -11.39 -8.66 -27.53
N GLY A 213 -10.86 -9.87 -27.35
CA GLY A 213 -9.47 -10.07 -26.96
C GLY A 213 -9.16 -9.50 -25.57
N GLU A 214 -8.12 -8.68 -25.44
CA GLU A 214 -7.67 -8.10 -24.16
C GLU A 214 -8.36 -6.76 -23.80
N VAL A 215 -9.35 -6.32 -24.59
CA VAL A 215 -10.07 -5.07 -24.32
C VAL A 215 -10.88 -5.18 -23.02
N ARG A 216 -10.65 -4.22 -22.11
CA ARG A 216 -11.35 -4.12 -20.82
C ARG A 216 -12.52 -3.16 -20.96
N LEU A 217 -13.70 -3.59 -20.54
CA LEU A 217 -14.88 -2.73 -20.53
C LEU A 217 -14.70 -1.61 -19.51
N ALA A 218 -14.27 -1.96 -18.30
CA ALA A 218 -14.08 -1.01 -17.21
C ALA A 218 -12.92 -1.41 -16.31
N ARG A 219 -12.32 -0.39 -15.69
CA ARG A 219 -11.26 -0.48 -14.70
C ARG A 219 -11.62 0.40 -13.49
N PHE A 220 -11.71 -0.20 -12.32
CA PHE A 220 -11.84 0.52 -11.06
C PHE A 220 -10.57 0.29 -10.26
N VAL A 221 -10.03 1.34 -9.68
CA VAL A 221 -8.85 1.25 -8.82
C VAL A 221 -9.16 1.92 -7.49
N PHE A 222 -8.86 1.21 -6.40
CA PHE A 222 -8.81 1.77 -5.07
C PHE A 222 -7.37 1.72 -4.59
N ARG A 223 -6.74 2.89 -4.50
CA ARG A 223 -5.44 3.04 -3.84
C ARG A 223 -5.68 3.13 -2.35
N TYR A 224 -5.09 2.25 -1.57
CA TYR A 224 -5.22 2.30 -0.12
C TYR A 224 -3.97 2.89 0.53
N LYS A 225 -4.17 3.78 1.49
CA LYS A 225 -3.09 4.50 2.20
C LYS A 225 -3.42 4.62 3.68
N SER A 226 -2.41 4.62 4.55
CA SER A 226 -2.63 4.87 5.97
C SER A 226 -3.10 6.31 6.21
N LYS A 227 -3.80 6.55 7.32
CA LYS A 227 -4.23 7.90 7.75
C LYS A 227 -3.09 8.92 7.67
N ALA A 228 -1.92 8.57 8.20
CA ALA A 228 -0.75 9.45 8.18
C ALA A 228 -0.31 9.82 6.76
N ALA A 229 -0.31 8.86 5.82
CA ALA A 229 0.03 9.14 4.43
C ALA A 229 -1.00 10.06 3.75
N LEU A 230 -2.30 9.84 4.03
CA LEU A 230 -3.38 10.71 3.53
C LEU A 230 -3.25 12.15 4.06
N GLN A 231 -2.83 12.33 5.31
CA GLN A 231 -2.58 13.65 5.93
C GLN A 231 -1.33 14.35 5.37
N ILE A 232 -0.27 13.59 5.12
CA ILE A 232 0.99 14.12 4.55
C ILE A 232 0.73 14.64 3.14
N GLU A 233 0.00 13.86 2.33
CA GLU A 233 -0.36 14.20 0.96
C GLU A 233 -1.52 15.20 0.84
N GLY A 234 -2.14 15.60 1.95
CA GLY A 234 -3.24 16.56 1.96
C GLY A 234 -4.56 16.04 1.40
N THR A 235 -4.73 14.72 1.27
CA THR A 235 -6.02 14.10 0.92
C THR A 235 -7.04 14.29 2.03
N ILE A 236 -6.59 14.25 3.29
CA ILE A 236 -7.40 14.57 4.48
C ILE A 236 -6.72 15.65 5.33
N PRO A 237 -7.49 16.43 6.11
CA PRO A 237 -6.92 17.44 7.00
C PRO A 237 -5.94 16.83 8.02
N ARG A 238 -4.86 17.58 8.32
CA ARG A 238 -3.95 17.23 9.42
C ARG A 238 -4.65 17.44 10.75
N ASP A 239 -4.39 16.55 11.70
CA ASP A 239 -4.84 16.75 13.07
C ASP A 239 -4.21 18.07 13.59
N PRO A 240 -4.96 18.91 14.33
CA PRO A 240 -4.43 20.16 14.85
C PRO A 240 -3.20 19.85 15.70
N SER A 241 -2.12 20.62 15.50
CA SER A 241 -0.93 20.48 16.32
C SER A 241 -1.34 20.67 17.78
N PRO A 242 -0.90 19.79 18.72
CA PRO A 242 -1.23 19.97 20.13
C PRO A 242 -0.84 21.40 20.53
N GLU A 243 -1.77 22.10 21.19
CA GLU A 243 -1.48 23.43 21.72
C GLU A 243 -0.20 23.32 22.57
N PRO A 244 0.74 24.27 22.43
CA PRO A 244 1.91 24.27 23.29
C PRO A 244 1.42 24.26 24.73
N SER A 245 1.71 23.18 25.46
CA SER A 245 1.56 23.17 26.91
C SER A 245 2.20 24.45 27.44
N PRO A 246 1.58 25.16 28.40
CA PRO A 246 2.21 26.32 28.99
C PRO A 246 3.61 25.89 29.41
N GLU A 247 4.62 26.57 28.84
CA GLU A 247 6.02 26.36 29.21
C GLU A 247 6.07 26.34 30.73
N PRO A 248 6.70 25.34 31.38
CA PRO A 248 6.95 25.43 32.80
C PRO A 248 7.67 26.75 32.99
N GLN A 249 7.03 27.68 33.69
CA GLN A 249 7.57 29.01 33.97
C GLN A 249 8.99 28.79 34.47
N THR A 250 9.98 29.08 33.63
CA THR A 250 11.35 29.19 34.06
C THR A 250 11.30 30.33 35.07
N GLN A 251 11.34 29.99 36.36
CA GLN A 251 11.56 30.97 37.40
C GLN A 251 12.82 31.72 37.00
N ASN A 252 12.65 32.99 36.60
CA ASN A 252 13.79 33.83 36.28
C ASN A 252 14.64 33.90 37.55
N VAL A 253 15.96 33.78 37.39
CA VAL A 253 16.90 33.86 38.53
C VAL A 253 16.73 35.18 39.31
N ALA A 254 16.16 36.20 38.68
CA ALA A 254 15.81 37.49 39.28
C ALA A 254 14.71 37.42 40.36
N ASP A 255 13.88 36.38 40.38
CA ASP A 255 12.77 36.22 41.34
C ASP A 255 13.15 35.34 42.55
N LEU A 256 14.40 34.86 42.60
CA LEU A 256 14.91 34.07 43.72
C LEU A 256 15.40 35.00 44.84
N PRO A 257 15.12 34.70 46.12
CA PRO A 257 15.72 35.43 47.23
C PRO A 257 17.25 35.32 47.16
N GLU A 258 17.96 36.39 47.51
CA GLU A 258 19.43 36.49 47.38
C GLU A 258 20.18 35.30 48.01
N ALA A 259 19.63 34.73 49.09
CA ALA A 259 20.18 33.55 49.75
C ALA A 259 20.19 32.30 48.84
N GLU A 260 19.16 32.12 48.00
CA GLU A 260 19.07 30.98 47.08
C GLU A 260 19.95 31.19 45.85
N ILE A 261 20.12 32.45 45.40
CA ILE A 261 21.08 32.81 44.34
C ILE A 261 22.51 32.51 44.80
N LEU A 262 22.88 32.89 46.03
CA LEU A 262 24.20 32.60 46.60
C LEU A 262 24.44 31.10 46.76
N ARG A 263 23.42 30.34 47.17
CA ARG A 263 23.50 28.88 47.29
C ARG A 263 23.77 28.22 45.94
N LEU A 264 23.01 28.59 44.90
CA LEU A 264 23.17 28.06 43.55
C LEU A 264 24.49 28.47 42.90
N ALA A 265 24.97 29.69 43.17
CA ALA A 265 26.27 30.16 42.70
C ALA A 265 27.42 29.36 43.34
N GLN A 266 27.33 29.08 44.63
CA GLN A 266 28.32 28.27 45.34
C GLN A 266 28.33 26.83 44.83
N GLU A 267 27.15 26.22 44.64
CA GLU A 267 27.03 24.85 44.11
C GLU A 267 27.64 24.72 42.70
N ARG A 268 27.46 25.73 41.84
CA ARG A 268 28.10 25.78 40.52
C ARG A 268 29.62 25.95 40.59
N LEU A 269 30.10 26.72 41.56
CA LEU A 269 31.54 26.91 41.78
C LEU A 269 32.21 25.60 42.21
N ASP A 270 31.54 24.84 43.09
CA ASP A 270 32.02 23.55 43.58
C ASP A 270 32.01 22.49 42.46
N GLN A 271 30.96 22.45 41.63
CA GLN A 271 30.90 21.58 40.44
C GLN A 271 32.04 21.87 39.44
N LEU A 272 32.40 23.14 39.25
CA LEU A 272 33.52 23.52 38.37
C LEU A 272 34.90 23.18 38.98
N ALA A 273 35.01 23.17 40.31
CA ALA A 273 36.22 22.77 41.01
C ALA A 273 36.46 21.24 40.91
N ASP A 274 35.40 20.44 40.95
CA ASP A 274 35.47 18.98 40.81
C ASP A 274 35.86 18.55 39.38
N VAL A 275 35.31 19.20 38.34
CA VAL A 275 35.70 18.95 36.94
C VAL A 275 37.18 19.26 36.68
N LYS A 276 37.76 20.22 37.40
CA LYS A 276 39.19 20.57 37.26
C LYS A 276 40.13 19.57 37.94
N ARG A 277 39.66 18.75 38.88
CA ARG A 277 40.45 17.67 39.51
C ARG A 277 40.47 16.39 38.68
N GLU A 278 39.42 16.11 37.92
CA GLU A 278 39.34 14.89 37.08
C GLU A 278 40.10 15.02 35.75
N GLY A 279 40.42 16.24 35.29
CA GLY A 279 41.17 16.49 34.06
C GLY A 279 42.69 16.25 34.12
N ALA A 280 43.25 15.87 35.27
CA ALA A 280 44.70 15.73 35.45
C ALA A 280 45.24 14.30 35.32
N SER A 281 44.38 13.28 35.13
CA SER A 281 44.83 11.88 35.03
C SER A 281 44.23 11.17 33.82
N SER A 282 44.79 11.40 32.64
CA SER A 282 45.00 10.40 31.56
C SER A 282 45.37 11.04 30.22
N VAL A 283 46.55 11.68 30.15
CA VAL A 283 47.21 11.89 28.85
C VAL A 283 47.86 10.56 28.45
N LYS A 284 47.10 9.70 27.75
CA LYS A 284 47.68 8.60 26.97
C LYS A 284 48.21 9.19 25.65
N ARG A 285 49.52 9.11 25.47
CA ARG A 285 50.20 9.25 24.18
C ARG A 285 50.04 7.94 23.41
N GLU A 286 49.49 8.00 22.21
CA GLU A 286 49.63 7.00 21.14
C GLU A 286 50.06 7.83 19.91
N ALA A 287 51.34 7.77 19.53
CA ALA A 287 51.92 6.84 18.55
C ALA A 287 51.49 7.19 17.11
N ASP A 288 52.47 7.70 16.35
CA ASP A 288 52.48 7.81 14.90
C ASP A 288 51.99 6.52 14.24
N ASP A 289 51.09 6.63 13.25
CA ASP A 289 51.36 6.18 11.87
C ASP A 289 50.15 6.48 10.94
N GLU A 290 50.45 7.30 9.92
CA GLU A 290 49.89 7.33 8.56
C GLU A 290 48.37 7.40 8.32
N ILE A 291 47.85 8.64 8.32
CA ILE A 291 46.64 8.98 7.54
C ILE A 291 47.09 9.25 6.10
N ASN A 292 46.90 8.27 5.22
CA ASN A 292 47.10 8.37 3.78
C ASN A 292 45.98 9.26 3.16
N LEU A 293 46.13 10.58 3.33
CA LEU A 293 45.37 11.61 2.61
C LEU A 293 46.02 11.82 1.25
N ASP A 294 45.75 10.93 0.28
CA ASP A 294 46.05 11.26 -1.11
C ASP A 294 45.09 10.63 -2.10
N ARG A 295 44.15 11.45 -2.55
CA ARG A 295 43.65 11.52 -3.93
C ARG A 295 42.83 12.80 -4.11
N ARG A 296 43.51 13.95 -4.00
CA ARG A 296 42.99 15.19 -4.61
C ARG A 296 43.15 15.04 -6.12
N LYS A 297 42.04 14.85 -6.84
CA LYS A 297 42.02 14.93 -8.30
C LYS A 297 42.40 16.37 -8.69
N VAL A 298 43.62 16.53 -9.19
CA VAL A 298 44.10 17.78 -9.77
C VAL A 298 43.57 17.84 -11.20
N TYR A 299 42.62 18.74 -11.47
CA TYR A 299 42.20 19.05 -12.83
C TYR A 299 43.16 20.10 -13.39
N LYS A 300 43.84 19.77 -14.50
CA LYS A 300 44.59 20.77 -15.26
C LYS A 300 43.60 21.58 -16.08
N THR A 301 43.76 22.90 -16.04
CA THR A 301 42.97 23.85 -16.83
C THR A 301 43.90 24.46 -17.86
N ASP A 302 43.51 24.44 -19.12
CA ASP A 302 44.28 25.07 -20.18
C ASP A 302 44.02 26.59 -20.17
N ALA A 303 44.84 27.38 -20.86
CA ALA A 303 44.83 28.84 -20.79
C ALA A 303 43.48 29.51 -21.17
N ASP A 304 42.57 28.77 -21.78
CA ASP A 304 41.22 29.22 -22.17
C ASP A 304 40.11 28.68 -21.25
N GLY A 305 40.45 28.08 -20.10
CA GLY A 305 39.49 27.81 -19.01
C GLY A 305 38.58 26.59 -19.19
N THR A 306 38.83 25.70 -20.15
CA THR A 306 38.02 24.49 -20.35
C THR A 306 38.65 23.29 -19.62
N ILE A 307 37.84 22.53 -18.88
CA ILE A 307 38.27 21.32 -18.15
C ILE A 307 37.96 20.10 -19.01
N ASP A 308 38.99 19.36 -19.45
CA ASP A 308 38.85 18.11 -20.17
C ASP A 308 38.53 16.94 -19.20
N LEU A 309 37.53 16.13 -19.54
CA LEU A 309 36.97 15.08 -18.67
C LEU A 309 36.92 13.69 -19.33
N THR A 310 37.74 13.40 -20.34
CA THR A 310 37.86 12.02 -20.84
C THR A 310 38.82 11.18 -20.00
N GLU A 311 38.29 10.58 -18.93
CA GLU A 311 38.54 9.18 -18.50
C GLU A 311 37.29 8.63 -17.78
#